data_AF-A0AAV2GYS1-F1
#
_entry.id   AF-A0AAV2GYS1-F1
#
_cell.length_a   1.000
_cell.length_b   1.000
_cell.length_c   1.000
_cell.angle_alpha   90.00
_cell.angle_beta   90.00
_cell.angle_gamma   90.00
#
_symmetry.space_group_name_H-M   'P 1'
#
loop_
_entity.id
_entity.type
_entity.pdbx_description
1 polymer ?
#
loop_
_entity_poly.entity_id
_entity_poly.type
_entity_poly.pdbx_seq_one_letter_code
_entity_poly.pdbx_strand_id
1 'polypeptide(L)'
;MNNLLNGNVWLWEHGKFMNRRYLIQEMYQKYLDGENISSIPKEQDPFWEPVEDVLIGTANVFLQSLSYALDFEDELSITNYIGQEEGKL
;
A
#
# COMPACT_ATOMS: atom_id res chain seq x y z
N MET A 1 4.97 -3.56 1.62
CA MET A 1 5.00 -4.82 2.42
C MET A 1 3.96 -5.75 1.83
N ASN A 2 4.28 -7.03 1.62
CA ASN A 2 3.36 -8.00 1.03
C ASN A 2 3.12 -9.14 2.02
N ASN A 3 1.88 -9.42 2.35
CA ASN A 3 1.51 -10.57 3.17
C ASN A 3 1.19 -11.76 2.25
N LEU A 4 1.96 -12.83 2.41
CA LEU A 4 1.88 -14.01 1.53
C LEU A 4 0.68 -14.91 1.83
N LEU A 5 0.03 -14.76 2.99
CA LEU A 5 -1.09 -15.61 3.39
C LEU A 5 -2.42 -15.13 2.78
N ASN A 6 -2.61 -13.82 2.69
CA ASN A 6 -3.84 -13.22 2.18
C ASN A 6 -3.64 -12.35 0.92
N GLY A 7 -2.40 -12.17 0.47
CA GLY A 7 -2.08 -11.37 -0.71
C GLY A 7 -2.16 -9.85 -0.48
N ASN A 8 -2.38 -9.38 0.75
CA ASN A 8 -2.50 -7.96 1.04
C ASN A 8 -1.16 -7.24 0.80
N VAL A 9 -1.25 -6.02 0.26
CA VAL A 9 -0.10 -5.16 0.00
C VAL A 9 -0.30 -3.83 0.73
N TRP A 10 0.72 -3.39 1.46
CA TRP A 10 0.78 -2.09 2.10
C TRP A 10 1.86 -1.23 1.47
N LEU A 11 1.51 0.01 1.16
CA LEU A 11 2.46 1.04 0.76
C LEU A 11 3.01 1.73 2.00
N TRP A 12 4.32 1.64 2.20
CA TRP A 12 5.00 2.35 3.29
C TRP A 12 5.71 3.56 2.74
N GLU A 13 5.33 4.73 3.22
CA GLU A 13 6.13 5.92 3.02
C GLU A 13 7.50 5.78 3.69
N HIS A 14 8.45 6.59 3.25
CA HIS A 14 9.83 6.52 3.71
C HIS A 14 9.97 6.58 5.24
N GLY A 15 9.27 7.51 5.90
CA GLY A 15 9.32 7.67 7.36
C GLY A 15 8.83 6.43 8.11
N LYS A 16 7.68 5.90 7.69
CA LYS A 16 7.09 4.67 8.22
C LYS A 16 8.01 3.46 8.03
N PHE A 17 8.55 3.29 6.82
CA PHE A 17 9.50 2.21 6.53
C PHE A 17 10.73 2.28 7.44
N MET A 18 11.32 3.47 7.61
CA MET A 18 12.49 3.63 8.45
C MET A 18 12.20 3.31 9.92
N ASN A 19 11.06 3.78 10.45
CA ASN A 19 10.64 3.45 11.81
C ASN A 19 10.49 1.93 12.00
N ARG A 20 9.72 1.28 11.12
CA ARG A 20 9.52 -0.18 11.16
C ARG A 20 10.84 -0.94 11.09
N ARG A 21 11.78 -0.50 10.24
CA ARG A 21 13.13 -1.10 10.13
C ARG A 21 13.87 -1.08 11.47
N TYR A 22 13.83 0.01 12.21
CA TYR A 22 14.49 0.10 13.53
C TYR A 22 13.85 -0.85 14.55
N LEU A 23 12.51 -0.91 14.60
CA LEU A 23 11.78 -1.81 15.50
C LEU A 23 12.10 -3.28 15.20
N ILE A 24 12.18 -3.65 13.92
CA ILE A 24 12.56 -5.01 13.49
C ILE A 24 13.98 -5.34 13.97
N GLN A 25 14.93 -4.40 13.83
CA GLN A 25 16.30 -4.59 14.28
C GLN A 25 16.40 -4.77 15.80
N GLU A 26 15.66 -3.96 16.56
CA GLU A 26 15.60 -4.08 18.02
C GLU A 26 15.00 -5.42 18.45
N MET A 27 13.89 -5.84 17.84
CA MET A 27 13.25 -7.13 18.10
C MET A 27 14.19 -8.30 17.79
N TYR A 28 14.96 -8.21 16.70
CA TYR A 28 15.96 -9.22 16.36
C TYR A 28 17.09 -9.29 17.40
N GLN A 29 17.55 -8.15 17.92
CA GLN A 29 18.56 -8.12 18.98
C GLN A 29 18.04 -8.79 20.26
N LYS A 30 16.82 -8.46 20.70
CA LYS A 30 16.18 -9.09 21.87
C LYS A 30 16.07 -10.61 21.73
N TYR A 31 15.75 -11.09 20.54
CA TYR A 31 15.74 -12.53 20.26
C TYR A 31 17.13 -13.17 20.43
N LEU A 32 18.20 -12.52 19.93
CA LEU A 32 19.57 -13.00 20.12
C LEU A 32 20.00 -13.01 21.60
N ASP A 33 19.49 -12.04 22.38
CA ASP A 33 19.75 -11.93 23.82
C ASP A 33 18.93 -12.95 24.65
N GLY A 34 18.09 -13.76 24.00
CA GLY A 34 17.34 -14.85 24.62
C GLY A 34 15.95 -14.47 25.14
N GLU A 35 15.45 -13.28 24.80
CA GLU A 35 14.09 -12.86 25.16
C GLU A 35 13.01 -13.64 24.38
N ASN A 36 11.87 -13.86 25.02
CA ASN A 36 10.73 -14.53 24.38
C ASN A 36 9.96 -13.54 23.49
N ILE A 37 10.35 -13.47 22.22
CA ILE A 37 9.66 -12.66 21.18
C ILE A 37 8.33 -13.26 20.71
N SER A 38 8.02 -14.51 21.04
CA SER A 38 6.81 -15.20 20.56
C SER A 38 5.51 -14.70 21.20
N SER A 39 5.60 -13.90 22.27
CA SER A 39 4.45 -13.40 23.04
C SER A 39 4.22 -11.89 22.88
N ILE A 40 4.86 -11.26 21.88
CA ILE A 40 4.70 -9.83 21.62
C ILE A 40 3.24 -9.53 21.24
N PRO A 41 2.58 -8.54 21.88
CA PRO A 41 1.26 -8.09 21.48
C PRO A 41 1.23 -7.63 20.04
N LYS A 42 0.11 -7.86 19.35
CA LYS A 42 -0.06 -7.53 17.94
C LYS A 42 0.20 -6.05 17.61
N GLU A 43 -0.08 -5.15 18.56
CA GLU A 43 0.15 -3.71 18.45
C GLU A 43 1.63 -3.34 18.49
N GLN A 44 2.47 -4.21 19.07
CA GLN A 44 3.92 -4.05 19.16
C GLN A 44 4.64 -4.86 18.08
N ASP A 45 3.94 -5.68 17.30
CA ASP A 45 4.49 -6.45 16.20
C ASP A 45 4.89 -5.48 15.06
N PRO A 46 6.20 -5.35 14.77
CA PRO A 46 6.65 -4.46 13.71
C PRO A 46 6.34 -4.99 12.31
N PHE A 47 5.90 -6.24 12.18
CA PHE A 47 5.48 -6.87 10.93
C PHE A 47 3.97 -6.85 10.71
N TRP A 48 3.20 -6.25 11.63
CA TRP A 48 1.75 -6.18 11.49
C TRP A 48 1.24 -4.74 11.31
N GLU A 49 0.21 -4.61 10.48
CA GLU A 49 -0.47 -3.35 10.23
C GLU A 49 -1.95 -3.57 9.91
N PRO A 50 -2.86 -2.68 10.34
CA PRO A 50 -4.25 -2.73 9.93
C PRO A 50 -4.39 -2.48 8.42
N VAL A 51 -5.53 -2.90 7.87
CA VAL A 51 -5.89 -2.56 6.50
C VAL A 51 -6.40 -1.13 6.47
N GLU A 52 -5.91 -0.33 5.52
CA GLU A 52 -6.25 1.08 5.34
C GLU A 52 -6.62 1.31 3.87
N ASP A 53 -7.54 2.25 3.63
CA ASP A 53 -7.89 2.64 2.27
C ASP A 53 -6.72 3.37 1.61
N VAL A 54 -6.36 2.95 0.40
CA VAL A 54 -5.25 3.53 -0.36
C VAL A 54 -5.66 3.81 -1.80
N LEU A 55 -5.17 4.92 -2.35
CA LEU A 55 -5.32 5.24 -3.76
C LEU A 55 -4.45 4.27 -4.60
N ILE A 56 -5.09 3.34 -5.30
CA ILE A 56 -4.41 2.35 -6.15
C ILE A 56 -4.18 2.86 -7.58
N GLY A 57 -4.97 3.83 -8.03
CA GLY A 57 -4.82 4.41 -9.36
C GLY A 57 -5.80 5.53 -9.66
N THR A 58 -5.59 6.18 -10.80
CA THR A 58 -6.37 7.32 -11.29
C THR A 58 -6.70 7.14 -12.76
N ALA A 59 -7.87 7.60 -13.19
CA ALA A 59 -8.25 7.70 -14.60
C ALA A 59 -8.52 9.18 -14.94
N ASN A 60 -8.05 9.63 -16.11
CA ASN A 60 -8.18 11.02 -16.54
C ASN A 60 -9.26 11.13 -17.62
N VAL A 61 -10.28 11.96 -17.38
CA VAL A 61 -11.41 12.18 -18.30
C VAL A 61 -11.25 13.53 -18.99
N PHE A 62 -11.25 13.58 -20.32
CA PHE A 62 -11.26 14.83 -21.07
C PHE A 62 -12.69 15.34 -21.26
N LEU A 63 -13.01 16.50 -20.68
CA LEU A 63 -14.37 17.06 -20.68
C LEU A 63 -14.73 17.86 -21.94
N GLN A 64 -13.93 17.81 -22.99
CA GLN A 64 -14.19 18.59 -24.20
C GLN A 64 -15.50 18.18 -24.88
N SER A 65 -15.82 16.88 -24.93
CA SER A 65 -17.08 16.38 -25.49
C SER A 65 -18.31 16.95 -24.76
N LEU A 66 -18.21 17.16 -23.44
CA LEU A 66 -19.26 17.76 -22.63
C LEU A 66 -19.57 19.20 -23.04
N SER A 67 -18.56 19.98 -23.44
CA SER A 67 -18.78 21.36 -23.92
C SER A 67 -19.61 21.46 -25.20
N TYR A 68 -19.61 20.39 -26.00
CA TYR A 68 -20.39 20.28 -27.23
C TYR A 68 -21.66 19.44 -27.07
N ALA A 69 -21.98 19.00 -25.83
CA ALA A 69 -23.08 18.08 -25.54
C ALA A 69 -23.04 16.80 -26.39
N LEU A 70 -21.84 16.30 -26.67
CA LEU A 70 -21.63 15.02 -27.35
C LEU A 70 -21.60 13.89 -26.34
N ASP A 71 -22.06 12.71 -26.74
CA ASP A 71 -21.91 11.49 -25.98
C ASP A 71 -20.42 11.13 -25.82
N PHE A 72 -20.07 10.52 -24.68
CA PHE A 72 -18.71 10.11 -24.35
C PHE A 72 -18.66 8.58 -24.24
N GLU A 73 -17.99 7.93 -25.19
CA GLU A 73 -17.89 6.46 -25.30
C GLU A 73 -16.44 5.94 -25.16
N ASP A 74 -15.51 6.75 -24.63
CA ASP A 74 -14.11 6.33 -24.49
C ASP A 74 -13.89 5.42 -23.27
N GLU A 75 -13.08 4.37 -23.46
CA GLU A 75 -12.50 3.58 -22.37
C GLU A 75 -11.35 4.36 -21.72
N LEU A 76 -11.37 4.49 -20.40
CA LEU A 76 -10.35 5.23 -19.66
C LEU A 76 -9.37 4.29 -18.97
N SER A 77 -8.09 4.39 -19.29
CA SER A 77 -7.05 3.64 -18.58
C SER A 77 -6.92 4.13 -17.13
N ILE A 78 -7.02 3.20 -16.19
CA ILE A 78 -6.66 3.42 -14.79
C ILE A 78 -5.15 3.22 -14.67
N THR A 79 -4.43 4.24 -14.22
CA THR A 79 -2.98 4.19 -14.02
C THR A 79 -2.62 4.28 -12.54
N ASN A 80 -1.64 3.49 -12.11
CA ASN A 80 -1.12 3.54 -10.75
C ASN A 80 -0.15 4.73 -10.54
N TYR A 81 0.37 4.87 -9.32
CA TYR A 81 1.28 5.96 -8.94
C TYR A 81 2.65 5.92 -9.65
N ILE A 82 3.02 4.82 -10.31
CA ILE A 82 4.24 4.70 -11.13
C ILE A 82 3.93 4.80 -12.64
N GLY A 83 2.68 5.07 -13.01
CA GLY A 83 2.25 5.25 -14.40
C GLY A 83 2.00 3.94 -15.18
N GLN A 84 1.90 2.80 -14.51
CA GLN A 84 1.49 1.55 -15.15
C GLN A 84 -0.03 1.45 -15.22
N GLU A 85 -0.54 0.87 -16.31
CA GLU A 85 -1.97 0.59 -16.48
C GLU A 85 -2.38 -0.62 -15.65
N GLU A 86 -3.37 -0.44 -14.76
CA GLU A 86 -3.91 -1.47 -13.88
C GLU A 86 -5.30 -1.95 -14.32
N GLY A 87 -5.93 -1.23 -15.24
CA GLY A 87 -7.27 -1.56 -15.72
C GLY A 87 -7.88 -0.47 -16.58
N LYS A 88 -9.17 -0.61 -16.86
CA LYS A 88 -9.96 0.30 -17.70
C LYS A 88 -11.34 0.53 -17.10
N LEU A 89 -11.87 1.74 -17.31
CA LEU A 89 -13.22 2.19 -16.95
C LEU A 89 -14.06 2.46 -18.20
#